data_AF-A0A7R9VXR4-F1
#
_entry.id   AF-A0A7R9VXR4-F1
#
_cell.length_a   1.000
_cell.length_b   1.000
_cell.length_c   1.000
_cell.angle_alpha   90.00
_cell.angle_beta   90.00
_cell.angle_gamma   90.00
#
_symmetry.space_group_name_H-M   'P 1'
#
loop_
_entity.id
_entity.type
_entity.pdbx_description
1 polymer ?
#
loop_
_entity_poly.entity_id
_entity_poly.type
_entity_poly.pdbx_seq_one_letter_code
_entity_poly.pdbx_strand_id
1 'polypeptide(L)'
;PYIAMEINAQRDKYRVLRDNILMVVRDYNKILSSLDKEERRLFHDRIRYLDRRIMPGVSKLTWVADKHALEFYYREARKYCRDADIHVTDFKAAQARINALCRSVSDMMLISVEKKKIYQHSEFQEVQEAHHSAMRSRLVSAVEEIRAVMGS
;
A
#
# COMPACT_ATOMS: atom_id res chain seq x y z
N PRO A 1 43.77 -28.50 -0.20
CA PRO A 1 42.72 -29.55 -0.14
C PRO A 1 41.78 -29.39 1.07
N TYR A 2 42.31 -29.36 2.31
CA TYR A 2 41.51 -29.30 3.54
C TYR A 2 40.66 -28.02 3.68
N ILE A 3 41.27 -26.84 3.47
CA ILE A 3 40.58 -25.54 3.51
C ILE A 3 39.41 -25.49 2.52
N ALA A 4 39.56 -26.09 1.34
CA ALA A 4 38.50 -26.13 0.33
C ALA A 4 37.31 -27.01 0.77
N MET A 5 37.58 -28.13 1.46
CA MET A 5 36.51 -29.00 2.01
C MET A 5 35.77 -28.31 3.16
N GLU A 6 36.48 -27.58 4.02
CA GLU A 6 35.90 -26.82 5.13
C GLU A 6 35.00 -25.68 4.63
N ILE A 7 35.43 -24.94 3.60
CA ILE A 7 34.60 -23.93 2.93
C ILE A 7 33.37 -24.57 2.28
N ASN A 8 33.55 -25.71 1.60
CA ASN A 8 32.44 -26.41 0.95
C ASN A 8 31.40 -26.92 1.96
N ALA A 9 31.83 -27.36 3.14
CA ALA A 9 30.92 -27.78 4.20
C ALA A 9 30.01 -26.64 4.71
N GLN A 10 30.45 -25.38 4.62
CA GLN A 10 29.64 -24.22 5.02
C GLN A 10 28.79 -23.63 3.89
N ARG A 11 28.91 -24.14 2.66
CA ARG A 11 28.24 -23.61 1.47
C ARG A 11 26.72 -23.47 1.67
N ASP A 12 26.07 -24.51 2.17
CA ASP A 12 24.61 -24.50 2.33
C ASP A 12 24.15 -23.55 3.44
N LYS A 13 24.92 -23.43 4.52
CA LYS A 13 24.68 -22.44 5.59
C LYS A 13 24.67 -21.03 5.01
N TYR A 14 25.68 -20.67 4.22
CA TYR A 14 25.76 -19.34 3.60
C TYR A 14 24.71 -19.12 2.53
N ARG A 15 24.32 -20.16 1.78
CA ARG A 15 23.21 -20.10 0.82
C ARG A 15 21.91 -19.71 1.52
N VAL A 16 21.54 -20.40 2.58
CA VAL A 16 20.31 -20.12 3.36
C VAL A 16 20.34 -18.72 3.96
N LEU A 17 21.49 -18.30 4.51
CA LEU A 17 21.64 -16.95 5.06
C LEU A 17 21.42 -15.88 3.98
N ARG A 18 22.05 -16.03 2.82
CA ARG A 18 21.90 -15.12 1.68
C ARG A 18 20.45 -15.02 1.24
N ASP A 19 19.77 -16.15 1.12
CA ASP A 19 18.39 -16.18 0.65
C ASP A 19 17.45 -15.46 1.65
N ASN A 20 17.65 -15.64 2.96
CA ASN A 20 16.90 -14.91 3.99
C ASN A 20 17.16 -13.40 3.96
N ILE A 21 18.42 -12.98 3.77
CA ILE A 21 18.77 -11.55 3.66
C ILE A 21 18.16 -10.95 2.39
N LEU A 22 18.18 -11.68 1.27
CA LEU A 22 17.52 -11.24 0.03
C LEU A 22 16.03 -11.03 0.22
N MET A 23 15.35 -11.84 1.04
CA MET A 23 13.94 -11.59 1.39
C MET A 23 13.76 -10.28 2.15
N VAL A 24 14.61 -9.97 3.14
CA VAL A 24 14.56 -8.69 3.87
C VAL A 24 14.70 -7.50 2.92
N VAL A 25 15.69 -7.56 2.02
CA VAL A 25 15.95 -6.49 1.05
C VAL A 25 14.78 -6.31 0.10
N ARG A 26 14.16 -7.41 -0.37
CA ARG A 26 12.96 -7.35 -1.22
C ARG A 26 11.78 -6.74 -0.48
N ASP A 27 11.53 -7.17 0.76
CA ASP A 27 10.42 -6.66 1.58
C ASP A 27 10.58 -5.15 1.82
N TYR A 28 11.79 -4.68 2.12
CA TYR A 28 12.10 -3.26 2.27
C TYR A 28 11.94 -2.47 0.96
N ASN A 29 12.51 -2.96 -0.14
CA ASN A 29 12.45 -2.29 -1.44
C ASN A 29 11.02 -2.22 -1.99
N LYS A 30 10.18 -3.22 -1.70
CA LYS A 30 8.76 -3.20 -2.04
C LYS A 30 8.09 -1.96 -1.45
N ILE A 31 8.29 -1.70 -0.15
CA ILE A 31 7.72 -0.55 0.56
C ILE A 31 8.21 0.77 -0.05
N LEU A 32 9.51 0.89 -0.33
CA LEU A 32 10.03 2.11 -0.93
C LEU A 32 9.51 2.32 -2.36
N SER A 33 9.37 1.26 -3.13
CA SER A 33 8.91 1.33 -4.52
C SER A 33 7.42 1.63 -4.65
N SER A 34 6.61 1.30 -3.63
CA SER A 34 5.17 1.59 -3.63
C SER A 34 4.84 3.04 -3.28
N LEU A 35 5.78 3.76 -2.65
CA LEU A 35 5.61 5.14 -2.20
C LEU A 35 6.19 6.15 -3.21
N ASP A 36 5.35 7.09 -3.64
CA ASP A 36 5.75 8.26 -4.42
C ASP A 36 6.40 9.34 -3.53
N LYS A 37 6.96 10.40 -4.12
CA LYS A 37 7.74 11.43 -3.41
C LYS A 37 6.99 12.08 -2.24
N GLU A 38 5.73 12.43 -2.43
CA GLU A 38 4.91 13.03 -1.37
C GLU A 38 4.54 12.01 -0.28
N GLU A 39 4.23 10.78 -0.68
CA GLU A 39 3.91 9.71 0.28
C GLU A 39 5.14 9.31 1.11
N ARG A 40 6.33 9.34 0.51
CA ARG A 40 7.60 9.15 1.24
C ARG A 40 7.81 10.22 2.32
N ARG A 41 7.32 11.45 2.10
CA ARG A 41 7.36 12.50 3.12
C ARG A 41 6.38 12.20 4.25
N LEU A 42 5.17 11.77 3.91
CA LEU A 42 4.16 11.35 4.89
C LEU A 42 4.66 10.20 5.77
N PHE A 43 5.32 9.20 5.17
CA PHE A 43 5.86 8.03 5.87
C PHE A 43 7.32 8.19 6.33
N HIS A 44 7.89 9.40 6.27
CA HIS A 44 9.32 9.63 6.51
C HIS A 44 9.80 9.04 7.84
N ASP A 45 9.08 9.29 8.93
CA ASP A 45 9.48 8.83 10.26
C ASP A 45 9.38 7.31 10.39
N ARG A 46 8.41 6.69 9.72
CA ARG A 46 8.24 5.24 9.69
C ARG A 46 9.35 4.57 8.87
N ILE A 47 9.72 5.15 7.72
CA ILE A 47 10.85 4.70 6.90
C ILE A 47 12.14 4.84 7.70
N ARG A 48 12.38 6.01 8.33
CA ARG A 48 13.58 6.23 9.15
C ARG A 48 13.67 5.27 10.33
N TYR A 49 12.54 4.92 10.94
CA TYR A 49 12.50 3.89 11.98
C TYR A 49 12.90 2.52 11.41
N LEU A 50 12.36 2.16 10.24
CA LEU A 50 12.71 0.92 9.54
C LEU A 50 14.20 0.87 9.18
N ASP A 51 14.77 1.98 8.69
CA ASP A 51 16.19 2.10 8.36
C ASP A 51 17.06 1.80 9.58
N ARG A 52 16.72 2.36 10.75
CA ARG A 52 17.45 2.09 12.00
C ARG A 52 17.40 0.61 12.40
N ARG A 53 16.32 -0.10 12.07
CA ARG A 53 16.18 -1.54 12.34
C ARG A 53 16.98 -2.40 11.37
N ILE A 54 17.20 -1.94 10.14
CA ILE A 54 17.96 -2.65 9.11
C ILE A 54 19.46 -2.34 9.17
N MET A 55 19.85 -1.15 9.61
CA MET A 55 21.25 -0.72 9.74
C MET A 55 22.19 -1.75 10.42
N PRO A 56 21.80 -2.46 11.49
CA PRO A 56 22.65 -3.48 12.11
C PRO A 56 23.09 -4.59 11.14
N GLY A 57 22.27 -4.96 10.15
CA GLY A 57 22.63 -5.94 9.12
C GLY A 57 23.69 -5.46 8.13
N VAL A 58 23.91 -4.15 8.04
CA VAL A 58 24.89 -3.52 7.14
C VAL A 58 26.18 -3.20 7.90
N SER A 59 26.07 -2.67 9.11
CA SER A 59 27.23 -2.10 9.83
C SER A 59 27.80 -2.98 10.93
N LYS A 60 27.01 -3.89 11.53
CA LYS A 60 27.39 -4.62 12.75
C LYS A 60 27.44 -6.13 12.57
N LEU A 61 26.50 -6.70 11.82
CA LEU A 61 26.41 -8.13 11.61
C LEU A 61 27.27 -8.54 10.43
N THR A 62 28.06 -9.59 10.65
CA THR A 62 28.81 -10.26 9.60
C THR A 62 28.29 -11.69 9.45
N TRP A 63 28.47 -12.28 8.28
CA TRP A 63 28.25 -13.70 7.98
C TRP A 63 28.95 -14.70 8.92
N VAL A 64 29.92 -14.26 9.73
CA VAL A 64 30.63 -15.07 10.73
C VAL A 64 29.94 -15.03 12.10
N ALA A 65 28.97 -14.14 12.30
CA ALA A 65 28.24 -14.02 13.55
C ALA A 65 27.48 -15.30 13.93
N ASP A 66 27.11 -15.39 15.21
CA ASP A 66 26.35 -16.52 15.73
C ASP A 66 25.06 -16.74 14.93
N LYS A 67 24.75 -18.02 14.67
CA LYS A 67 23.59 -18.42 13.88
C LYS A 67 22.30 -17.86 14.48
N HIS A 68 22.13 -17.96 15.79
CA HIS A 68 20.91 -17.48 16.45
C HIS A 68 20.75 -15.96 16.35
N ALA A 69 21.86 -15.22 16.46
CA ALA A 69 21.86 -13.78 16.27
C ALA A 69 21.44 -13.37 14.84
N LEU A 70 21.95 -14.07 13.82
CA LEU A 70 21.58 -13.84 12.42
C LEU A 70 20.12 -14.21 12.16
N GLU A 71 19.66 -15.35 12.69
CA GLU A 71 18.26 -15.80 12.57
C GLU A 71 17.28 -14.84 13.22
N PHE A 72 17.59 -14.38 14.43
CA PHE A 72 16.82 -13.38 15.13
C PHE A 72 16.75 -12.08 14.32
N TYR A 73 17.89 -11.61 13.80
CA TYR A 73 17.96 -10.38 13.02
C TYR A 73 17.06 -10.40 11.79
N TYR A 74 17.19 -11.40 10.90
CA TYR A 74 16.40 -11.37 9.66
C TYR A 74 14.91 -11.60 9.94
N ARG A 75 14.54 -12.37 10.98
CA ARG A 75 13.12 -12.54 11.36
C ARG A 75 12.51 -11.23 11.86
N GLU A 76 13.22 -10.54 12.74
CA GLU A 76 12.78 -9.24 13.26
C GLU A 76 12.74 -8.18 12.16
N ALA A 77 13.76 -8.09 11.30
CA ALA A 77 13.79 -7.15 10.19
C ALA A 77 12.58 -7.35 9.25
N ARG A 78 12.24 -8.60 8.93
CA ARG A 78 11.05 -8.92 8.13
C ARG A 78 9.74 -8.58 8.82
N LYS A 79 9.66 -8.76 10.15
CA LYS A 79 8.49 -8.35 10.93
C LYS A 79 8.28 -6.83 10.84
N TYR A 80 9.32 -6.03 11.06
CA TYR A 80 9.22 -4.57 10.92
C TYR A 80 8.86 -4.14 9.49
N CYS A 81 9.41 -4.82 8.47
CA CYS A 81 9.02 -4.57 7.08
C CYS A 81 7.53 -4.87 6.87
N ARG A 82 7.03 -6.02 7.34
CA ARG A 82 5.62 -6.39 7.24
C ARG A 82 4.71 -5.37 7.93
N ASP A 83 5.06 -4.95 9.14
CA ASP A 83 4.26 -3.98 9.89
C ASP A 83 4.19 -2.63 9.14
N ALA A 84 5.29 -2.20 8.52
CA ALA A 84 5.30 -0.99 7.69
C ALA A 84 4.52 -1.16 6.38
N ASP A 85 4.61 -2.32 5.72
CA ASP A 85 3.90 -2.66 4.49
C ASP A 85 2.38 -2.67 4.69
N ILE A 86 1.89 -3.14 5.85
CA ILE A 86 0.46 -3.11 6.20
C ILE A 86 -0.05 -1.67 6.20
N HIS A 87 0.59 -0.77 6.93
CA HIS A 87 0.16 0.63 6.99
C HIS A 87 0.21 1.34 5.63
N VAL A 88 1.23 1.07 4.83
CA VAL A 88 1.33 1.64 3.48
C VAL A 88 0.24 1.07 2.58
N THR A 89 -0.06 -0.22 2.68
CA THR A 89 -1.12 -0.88 1.89
C THR A 89 -2.50 -0.35 2.28
N ASP A 90 -2.78 -0.19 3.57
CA ASP A 90 -4.04 0.35 4.07
C ASP A 90 -4.26 1.79 3.58
N PHE A 91 -3.21 2.63 3.68
CA PHE A 91 -3.24 3.99 3.15
C PHE A 91 -3.52 4.01 1.64
N LYS A 92 -2.82 3.16 0.86
CA LYS A 92 -3.03 3.06 -0.59
C LYS A 92 -4.43 2.59 -0.94
N ALA A 93 -4.98 1.63 -0.20
CA ALA A 93 -6.33 1.15 -0.38
C ALA A 93 -7.37 2.24 -0.09
N ALA A 94 -7.20 2.99 1.01
CA ALA A 94 -8.04 4.14 1.33
C ALA A 94 -7.98 5.22 0.25
N GLN A 95 -6.77 5.58 -0.21
CA GLN A 95 -6.57 6.56 -1.27
C GLN A 95 -7.20 6.11 -2.60
N ALA A 96 -7.06 4.84 -2.97
CA ALA A 96 -7.67 4.28 -4.17
C ALA A 96 -9.21 4.30 -4.10
N ARG A 97 -9.79 4.00 -2.93
CA ARG A 97 -11.24 4.06 -2.69
C ARG A 97 -11.77 5.48 -2.80
N ILE A 98 -11.12 6.45 -2.17
CA ILE A 98 -11.49 7.88 -2.29
C ILE A 98 -11.41 8.32 -3.76
N ASN A 99 -10.34 7.97 -4.47
CA ASN A 99 -10.20 8.31 -5.89
C ASN A 99 -11.31 7.71 -6.76
N ALA A 100 -11.72 6.46 -6.48
CA ALA A 100 -12.83 5.82 -7.19
C ALA A 100 -14.16 6.53 -6.93
N LEU A 101 -14.43 6.94 -5.68
CA LEU A 101 -15.62 7.70 -5.33
C LEU A 101 -15.63 9.08 -6.00
N CYS A 102 -14.51 9.80 -5.98
CA CYS A 102 -14.38 11.09 -6.67
C CYS A 102 -14.61 10.96 -8.18
N ARG A 103 -14.11 9.89 -8.82
CA ARG A 103 -14.38 9.62 -10.24
C ARG A 103 -15.86 9.34 -10.50
N SER A 104 -16.49 8.50 -9.67
CA SER A 104 -17.93 8.21 -9.76
C SER A 104 -18.78 9.48 -9.65
N VAL A 105 -18.40 10.40 -8.76
CA VAL A 105 -19.04 11.72 -8.63
C VAL A 105 -18.81 12.58 -9.87
N SER A 106 -17.58 12.60 -10.40
CA SER A 106 -17.22 13.39 -11.59
C SER A 106 -17.94 12.90 -12.87
N ASP A 107 -18.18 11.59 -12.99
CA ASP A 107 -18.83 10.98 -14.15
C ASP A 107 -20.37 11.03 -14.08
N MET A 108 -20.92 11.55 -12.98
CA MET A 108 -22.36 11.57 -12.75
C MET A 108 -23.06 12.60 -13.65
N MET A 109 -23.96 12.12 -14.51
CA MET A 109 -24.78 12.98 -15.36
C MET A 109 -25.99 13.51 -14.59
N LEU A 110 -26.04 14.83 -14.35
CA LEU A 110 -27.09 15.46 -13.56
C LEU A 110 -28.40 15.69 -14.33
N ILE A 111 -28.38 15.55 -15.65
CA ILE A 111 -29.53 15.77 -16.52
C ILE A 111 -29.84 14.46 -17.24
N SER A 112 -31.09 14.00 -17.20
CA SER A 112 -31.53 12.82 -17.93
C SER A 112 -32.31 13.21 -19.18
N VAL A 113 -31.75 13.01 -20.38
CA VAL A 113 -32.45 13.29 -21.64
C VAL A 113 -32.45 12.04 -22.51
N GLU A 114 -33.63 11.51 -22.80
CA GLU A 114 -33.76 10.38 -23.72
C GLU A 114 -33.62 10.84 -25.17
N LYS A 115 -32.85 10.08 -25.95
CA LYS A 115 -32.67 10.37 -27.38
C LYS A 115 -34.00 10.15 -28.11
N LYS A 116 -34.37 11.10 -28.98
CA LYS A 116 -35.55 11.04 -29.87
C LYS A 116 -36.91 11.12 -29.16
N LYS A 117 -36.95 11.50 -27.88
CA LYS A 117 -38.20 11.80 -27.17
C LYS A 117 -38.46 13.31 -27.17
N ILE A 118 -39.66 13.71 -27.59
CA ILE A 118 -40.13 15.09 -27.45
C ILE A 118 -40.91 15.14 -26.14
N TYR A 119 -40.43 15.92 -25.19
CA TYR A 119 -41.08 16.06 -23.90
C TYR A 119 -42.06 17.24 -23.91
N GLN A 120 -43.21 17.09 -23.25
CA GLN A 120 -43.95 18.26 -22.77
C GLN A 120 -43.26 18.84 -21.53
N HIS A 121 -43.46 20.14 -21.29
CA HIS A 121 -42.75 20.86 -20.22
C HIS A 121 -42.96 20.21 -18.83
N SER A 122 -44.20 19.84 -18.50
CA SER A 122 -44.53 19.17 -17.24
C SER A 122 -43.89 17.78 -17.10
N GLU A 123 -43.95 16.96 -18.14
CA GLU A 123 -43.36 15.62 -18.16
C GLU A 123 -41.83 15.68 -17.98
N PHE A 124 -41.16 16.64 -18.65
CA PHE A 124 -39.72 16.83 -18.49
C PHE A 124 -39.36 17.24 -17.07
N GLN A 125 -40.16 18.12 -16.46
CA GLN A 125 -39.93 18.58 -15.10
C GLN A 125 -40.02 17.43 -14.10
N GLU A 126 -41.04 16.58 -14.20
CA GLU A 126 -41.20 15.40 -13.34
C GLU A 126 -40.04 14.41 -13.49
N VAL A 127 -39.61 14.13 -14.73
CA VAL A 127 -38.47 13.23 -15.01
C VAL A 127 -37.17 13.81 -14.46
N GLN A 128 -36.91 15.10 -14.64
CA GLN A 128 -35.71 15.72 -14.07
C GLN A 128 -35.75 15.78 -12.55
N GLU A 129 -36.91 16.05 -11.94
CA GLU A 129 -37.02 16.12 -10.48
C GLU A 129 -36.76 14.75 -9.84
N ALA A 130 -37.31 13.68 -10.44
CA ALA A 130 -37.00 12.31 -10.04
C ALA A 130 -35.51 11.97 -10.21
N HIS A 131 -34.91 12.34 -11.36
CA HIS A 131 -33.50 12.09 -11.64
C HIS A 131 -32.58 12.87 -10.70
N HIS A 132 -32.87 14.16 -10.45
CA HIS A 132 -32.13 15.01 -9.54
C HIS A 132 -32.21 14.49 -8.10
N SER A 133 -33.38 14.01 -7.65
CA SER A 133 -33.54 13.39 -6.33
C SER A 133 -32.66 12.14 -6.19
N ALA A 134 -32.66 11.27 -7.20
CA ALA A 134 -31.82 10.08 -7.23
C ALA A 134 -30.32 10.42 -7.25
N MET A 135 -29.90 11.39 -8.07
CA MET A 135 -28.49 11.83 -8.13
C MET A 135 -28.06 12.49 -6.82
N ARG A 136 -28.91 13.30 -6.20
CA ARG A 136 -28.65 13.92 -4.90
C ARG A 136 -28.40 12.87 -3.82
N SER A 137 -29.23 11.82 -3.76
CA SER A 137 -29.04 10.72 -2.83
C SER A 137 -27.70 10.01 -3.05
N ARG A 138 -27.32 9.75 -4.31
CA ARG A 138 -26.01 9.15 -4.64
C ARG A 138 -24.83 10.05 -4.25
N LEU A 139 -24.93 11.37 -4.47
CA LEU A 139 -23.90 12.32 -4.07
C LEU A 139 -23.70 12.36 -2.56
N VAL A 140 -24.80 12.40 -1.79
CA VAL A 140 -24.75 12.38 -0.32
C VAL A 140 -24.09 11.09 0.16
N SER A 141 -24.51 9.94 -0.37
CA SER A 141 -23.93 8.63 -0.03
C SER A 141 -22.43 8.55 -0.36
N ALA A 142 -22.01 9.05 -1.53
CA ALA A 142 -20.59 9.08 -1.90
C ALA A 142 -19.75 9.94 -0.94
N VAL A 143 -20.27 11.11 -0.53
CA VAL A 143 -19.59 12.00 0.43
C VAL A 143 -19.53 11.37 1.83
N GLU A 144 -20.60 10.71 2.27
CA GLU A 144 -20.61 9.97 3.53
C GLU A 144 -19.59 8.82 3.53
N GLU A 145 -19.46 8.11 2.42
CA GLU A 145 -18.46 7.05 2.28
C GLU A 145 -17.03 7.61 2.29
N ILE A 146 -16.78 8.73 1.61
CA ILE A 146 -15.47 9.42 1.68
C ILE A 146 -15.16 9.84 3.13
N ARG A 147 -16.14 10.37 3.86
CA ARG A 147 -15.97 10.73 5.28
C ARG A 147 -15.69 9.50 6.14
N ALA A 148 -16.36 8.38 5.89
CA ALA A 148 -16.12 7.13 6.61
C ALA A 148 -14.70 6.62 6.40
N VAL A 149 -14.19 6.66 5.16
CA VAL A 149 -12.82 6.23 4.82
C VAL A 149 -11.76 7.15 5.42
N MET A 150 -12.03 8.45 5.55
CA MET A 150 -11.10 9.39 6.21
C MET A 150 -11.15 9.32 7.75
N GLY A 151 -12.26 8.85 8.32
CA GLY A 151 -12.46 8.73 9.76
C GLY A 151 -12.04 7.39 10.36
N SER A 152 -11.79 6.37 9.53
CA SER A 152 -11.26 5.06 9.90
C SER A 152 -9.74 5.03 9.93
#